data_AF-A0A540WE83-F1
#
_entry.id   AF-A0A540WE83-F1
#
_cell.length_a   1.000
_cell.length_b   1.000
_cell.length_c   1.000
_cell.angle_alpha   90.00
_cell.angle_beta   90.00
_cell.angle_gamma   90.00
#
_symmetry.space_group_name_H-M   'P 1'
#
loop_
_entity.id
_entity.type
_entity.pdbx_description
1 polymer ?
#
loop_
_entity_poly.entity_id
_entity_poly.type
_entity_poly.pdbx_seq_one_letter_code
_entity_poly.pdbx_strand_id
1 'polypeptide(L)' 'MHEQAADIRRARFGALPERVAFEDMVEEKPVLSSSQAVDAYDPDGLAVRFSCLAADLGL' A
#
# COMPACT_ATOMS: atom_id res chain seq x y z
N MET A 1 -15.85 16.07 -29.54
CA MET A 1 -15.50 16.32 -28.12
C MET A 1 -15.15 15.05 -27.33
N HIS A 2 -15.76 13.89 -27.58
CA HIS A 2 -15.41 12.63 -26.87
C HIS A 2 -14.11 11.98 -27.35
N GLU A 3 -13.80 12.01 -28.65
CA GLU A 3 -12.53 11.52 -29.23
C GLU A 3 -11.33 12.21 -28.58
N GLN A 4 -11.37 13.55 -28.49
CA GLN A 4 -10.32 14.38 -27.92
C GLN A 4 -10.04 14.04 -26.45
N ALA A 5 -11.10 13.80 -25.66
CA ALA A 5 -10.96 13.37 -24.27
C ALA A 5 -10.43 11.93 -24.14
N ALA A 6 -10.67 11.06 -25.12
CA ALA A 6 -10.09 9.72 -25.18
C ALA A 6 -8.61 9.76 -25.54
N ASP A 7 -8.22 10.60 -26.49
CA ASP A 7 -6.82 10.78 -26.93
C ASP A 7 -5.95 11.36 -25.82
N ILE A 8 -6.45 12.37 -25.10
CA ILE A 8 -5.75 12.94 -23.94
C ILE A 8 -5.50 11.87 -22.87
N ARG A 9 -6.48 10.99 -22.61
CA ARG A 9 -6.31 9.89 -21.64
C ARG A 9 -5.30 8.87 -22.13
N ARG A 10 -5.35 8.49 -23.40
CA ARG A 10 -4.42 7.51 -23.98
C ARG A 10 -2.99 8.05 -24.02
N ALA A 11 -2.80 9.33 -24.30
CA ALA A 11 -1.49 9.99 -24.23
C ALA A 11 -0.94 10.03 -22.79
N ARG A 12 -1.81 10.23 -21.79
CA ARG A 12 -1.42 10.27 -20.37
C ARG A 12 -1.16 8.89 -19.75
N PHE A 13 -1.99 7.91 -20.07
CA PHE A 13 -2.03 6.61 -19.38
C PHE A 13 -1.61 5.43 -20.24
N GLY A 14 -1.39 5.63 -21.55
CA GLY A 14 -1.05 4.56 -22.48
C GLY A 14 -2.23 3.63 -22.79
N ALA A 15 -1.89 2.41 -23.21
CA ALA A 15 -2.84 1.32 -23.42
C ALA A 15 -2.95 0.46 -22.15
N LEU A 16 -4.08 -0.23 -22.01
CA LEU A 16 -4.23 -1.22 -20.95
C LEU A 16 -3.23 -2.37 -21.17
N PRO A 17 -2.51 -2.82 -20.15
CA PRO A 17 -1.69 -4.04 -20.23
C PRO A 17 -2.52 -5.27 -20.58
N GLU A 18 -1.84 -6.33 -21.00
CA GLU A 18 -2.49 -7.64 -21.17
C GLU A 18 -3.08 -8.13 -19.84
N ARG A 19 -4.14 -8.94 -19.95
CA ARG A 19 -4.80 -9.50 -18.77
C ARG A 19 -3.86 -10.47 -18.07
N VAL A 20 -3.69 -10.30 -16.76
CA VAL A 20 -2.93 -11.22 -15.91
C VAL A 20 -3.60 -12.60 -15.92
N ALA A 21 -2.79 -13.66 -16.00
CA ALA A 21 -3.26 -15.03 -15.93
C ALA A 21 -3.89 -15.30 -14.55
N PHE A 22 -4.91 -16.14 -14.48
CA PHE A 22 -5.63 -16.34 -13.22
C PHE A 22 -4.74 -17.00 -12.16
N GLU A 23 -3.85 -17.88 -12.59
CA GLU A 23 -2.84 -18.56 -11.77
C GLU A 23 -1.82 -17.60 -11.15
N ASP A 24 -1.63 -16.40 -11.72
CA ASP A 24 -0.70 -15.38 -11.23
C ASP A 24 -1.40 -14.34 -10.32
N MET A 25 -2.72 -14.42 -10.17
CA MET A 25 -3.47 -13.54 -9.28
C MET A 25 -3.34 -14.00 -7.82
N VAL A 26 -3.32 -13.04 -6.89
CA VAL A 26 -3.33 -13.31 -5.44
C VAL A 26 -4.75 -13.19 -4.90
N GLU A 27 -5.12 -14.07 -3.98
CA GLU A 27 -6.41 -14.04 -3.29
C GLU A 27 -6.38 -13.10 -2.08
N GLU A 28 -7.52 -12.47 -1.79
CA GLU A 28 -7.71 -11.73 -0.55
C GLU A 28 -7.63 -12.70 0.64
N LYS A 29 -6.84 -12.33 1.66
CA LYS A 29 -6.74 -13.10 2.91
C LYS A 29 -7.22 -12.24 4.07
N PRO A 30 -8.16 -12.71 4.91
CA PRO A 30 -8.56 -11.98 6.10
C PRO A 30 -7.34 -11.82 7.01
N VAL A 31 -7.20 -10.61 7.58
CA VAL A 31 -6.23 -10.36 8.63
C VAL A 31 -6.59 -11.25 9.81
N LEU A 32 -5.65 -12.10 10.26
CA LEU A 32 -5.83 -12.85 11.50
C LEU A 32 -6.00 -11.84 12.64
N SER A 33 -6.93 -12.09 13.57
CA SER A 33 -7.08 -11.21 14.73
C SER A 33 -5.72 -11.02 15.39
N SER A 34 -5.25 -9.78 15.45
CA SER A 34 -4.05 -9.42 16.19
C SER A 34 -4.21 -9.99 17.61
N SER A 35 -3.19 -10.70 18.09
CA SER A 35 -3.15 -11.03 19.52
C SER A 35 -3.28 -9.71 20.28
N GLN A 36 -4.22 -9.62 21.20
CA GLN A 36 -4.54 -8.39 21.93
C GLN A 36 -3.31 -7.83 22.67
N ALA A 37 -2.31 -8.67 22.96
CA ALA A 37 -1.03 -8.28 23.53
C ALA A 37 -0.07 -7.58 22.55
N VAL A 38 -0.24 -7.79 21.23
CA VAL A 38 0.55 -7.15 20.16
C VAL A 38 -0.06 -5.80 19.76
N ASP A 39 -1.39 -5.67 19.90
CA ASP A 39 -2.15 -4.47 19.51
C ASP A 39 -2.43 -3.51 20.67
N ALA A 40 -1.99 -3.85 21.88
CA ALA A 40 -2.02 -2.92 23.01
C ALA A 40 -1.04 -1.77 22.73
N TYR A 41 -1.53 -0.53 22.78
CA TYR A 41 -0.68 0.65 22.63
C TYR A 41 0.36 0.69 23.76
N ASP A 42 1.62 0.45 23.39
CA ASP A 42 2.79 0.51 24.27
C ASP A 42 3.72 1.64 23.78
N PRO A 43 3.62 2.85 24.35
CA PRO A 43 4.44 3.98 23.92
C PRO A 43 5.93 3.74 24.17
N ASP A 44 6.30 3.01 25.22
CA ASP A 44 7.69 2.73 25.56
C ASP A 44 8.30 1.74 24.55
N GLY A 45 7.57 0.68 24.22
CA GLY A 45 7.98 -0.26 23.17
C GLY A 45 8.07 0.37 21.79
N LEU A 46 7.17 1.31 21.46
CA LEU A 46 7.23 2.08 20.21
C LEU A 46 8.46 3.01 20.16
N ALA A 47 8.80 3.68 21.27
CA ALA A 47 9.98 4.53 21.35
C ALA A 47 11.28 3.76 21.09
N VAL A 48 11.39 2.52 21.57
CA VAL A 48 12.53 1.65 21.27
C VAL A 48 12.56 1.26 19.79
N ARG A 49 11.43 0.79 19.24
CA ARG A 49 11.34 0.30 17.85
C ARG A 49 11.62 1.38 16.81
N PHE A 50 11.23 2.62 17.08
CA PHE A 50 11.35 3.74 16.15
C PHE A 50 12.44 4.75 16.52
N SER A 51 13.35 4.40 17.43
CA SER A 51 14.43 5.27 17.90
C SER A 51 15.31 5.84 16.77
N CYS A 52 15.75 5.00 15.83
CA CYS A 52 16.56 5.47 14.69
C CYS A 52 15.77 6.42 13.78
N LEU A 53 14.49 6.11 13.52
CA LEU A 53 13.62 6.96 12.72
C LEU A 53 13.39 8.31 13.39
N ALA A 54 13.22 8.34 14.72
CA ALA A 54 13.11 9.58 15.48
C ALA A 54 14.39 10.42 15.35
N ALA A 55 15.57 9.79 15.45
CA ALA A 55 16.84 10.47 15.26
C ALA A 55 17.00 11.06 13.84
N ASP A 56 16.59 10.31 12.80
CA ASP A 56 16.61 10.78 11.41
C ASP A 56 15.69 11.99 11.19
N LEU A 57 14.59 12.08 11.96
CA LEU A 57 13.62 13.17 11.91
C LEU A 57 13.92 14.32 12.88
N GLY A 58 14.89 14.16 13.78
CA GLY A 58 15.25 15.15 14.81
C GLY A 58 14.24 15.29 15.95
N LEU A 59 13.54 14.21 16.29
CA LEU A 59 12.57 14.12 17.40
C LEU A 59 13.20 13.69 18.73
#